data_AF-A0A6G5A3R8-F1
#
_entry.id   AF-A0A6G5A3R8-F1
#
_cell.length_a   1.000
_cell.length_b   1.000
_cell.length_c   1.000
_cell.angle_alpha   90.00
_cell.angle_beta   90.00
_cell.angle_gamma   90.00
#
_symmetry.space_group_name_H-M   'P 1'
#
loop_
_entity.id
_entity.type
_entity.pdbx_description
1 polymer ?
#
loop_
_entity_poly.entity_id
_entity_poly.type
_entity_poly.pdbx_seq_one_letter_code
_entity_poly.pdbx_strand_id
1 'polypeptide(L)'
;WCDPSSVFVNTKEIIWTYNTTKINNIRCRYDKQRSIDQMFISFNRTMLNGRQRISVELVGQFSTRLLARMYVFSGGTTFVDLRVRNSFIRDGPRLECRREFARIAQHGRVIYSSSCSQELRNTLL
;
A
#
# COMPACT_ATOMS: atom_id res chain seq x y z
N TRP A 1 -17.45 2.78 -1.42
CA TRP A 1 -16.85 2.44 -2.73
C TRP A 1 -15.35 2.67 -2.64
N CYS A 2 -14.55 1.63 -2.86
CA CYS A 2 -13.11 1.79 -3.05
C CYS A 2 -12.90 2.04 -4.56
N ASP A 3 -12.31 3.16 -4.95
CA ASP A 3 -12.14 3.58 -6.36
C ASP A 3 -11.43 2.51 -7.21
N PRO A 4 -11.58 2.52 -8.56
CA PRO A 4 -10.73 1.75 -9.44
C PRO A 4 -9.25 1.90 -9.08
N SER A 5 -8.47 0.83 -9.19
CA SER A 5 -7.06 0.82 -8.81
C SER A 5 -6.29 1.94 -9.50
N SER A 6 -6.49 2.15 -10.80
CA SER A 6 -5.83 3.21 -11.57
C SER A 6 -6.17 4.62 -11.07
N VAL A 7 -7.41 4.86 -10.68
CA VAL A 7 -7.86 6.14 -10.10
C VAL A 7 -7.27 6.33 -8.71
N PHE A 8 -7.35 5.29 -7.87
CA PHE A 8 -6.87 5.34 -6.50
C PHE A 8 -5.36 5.66 -6.41
N VAL A 9 -4.53 5.04 -7.26
CA VAL A 9 -3.07 5.22 -7.23
C VAL A 9 -2.56 6.41 -8.04
N ASN A 10 -3.40 7.04 -8.88
CA ASN A 10 -3.04 8.25 -9.63
C ASN A 10 -3.10 9.48 -8.70
N THR A 11 -2.07 9.64 -7.88
CA THR A 11 -1.94 10.75 -6.93
C THR A 11 -0.46 11.04 -6.67
N LYS A 12 -0.16 12.29 -6.33
CA LYS A 12 1.20 12.72 -5.95
C LYS A 12 1.51 12.48 -4.48
N GLU A 13 0.50 12.20 -3.65
CA GLU A 13 0.69 11.89 -2.24
C GLU A 13 1.21 10.45 -2.04
N ILE A 14 1.72 10.16 -0.85
CA ILE A 14 2.06 8.78 -0.47
C ILE A 14 0.79 8.00 -0.12
N ILE A 15 0.80 6.71 -0.45
CA ILE A 15 -0.28 5.79 -0.11
C ILE A 15 0.23 4.84 0.94
N TRP A 16 -0.32 4.93 2.16
CA TRP A 16 0.04 4.05 3.26
C TRP A 16 -0.65 2.69 3.13
N THR A 17 0.06 1.63 3.48
CA THR A 17 -0.59 0.37 3.85
C THR A 17 -0.98 0.44 5.31
N TYR A 18 -2.29 0.35 5.58
CA TYR A 18 -2.83 0.28 6.93
C TYR A 18 -2.82 -1.16 7.46
N ASN A 19 -3.44 -2.10 6.73
CA ASN A 19 -3.41 -3.54 7.03
C ASN A 19 -2.80 -4.37 5.90
N THR A 20 -2.23 -5.52 6.23
CA THR A 20 -1.77 -6.51 5.25
C THR A 20 -1.95 -7.94 5.77
N THR A 21 -2.09 -8.89 4.85
CA THR A 21 -2.00 -10.33 5.15
C THR A 21 -0.57 -10.87 5.10
N LYS A 22 0.41 -10.03 4.75
CA LYS A 22 1.82 -10.43 4.71
C LYS A 22 2.38 -10.68 6.11
N ILE A 23 2.95 -11.88 6.31
CA ILE A 23 3.42 -12.37 7.60
C ILE A 23 4.78 -11.81 8.04
N ASN A 24 5.63 -11.36 7.10
CA ASN A 24 6.95 -10.81 7.42
C ASN A 24 6.82 -9.60 8.35
N ASN A 25 7.84 -9.33 9.18
CA ASN A 25 7.84 -8.25 10.18
C ASN A 25 8.09 -6.84 9.60
N ILE A 26 7.31 -6.49 8.56
CA ILE A 26 7.34 -5.17 7.93
C ILE A 26 6.43 -4.17 8.66
N ARG A 27 6.82 -2.90 8.72
CA ARG A 27 6.02 -1.79 9.26
C ARG A 27 6.15 -0.56 8.39
N CYS A 28 5.25 0.41 8.59
CA CYS A 28 5.34 1.75 7.98
C CYS A 28 5.54 1.71 6.47
N ARG A 29 4.81 0.83 5.78
CA ARG A 29 4.92 0.70 4.33
C ARG A 29 4.09 1.76 3.63
N TYR A 30 4.70 2.49 2.71
CA TYR A 30 4.00 3.38 1.79
C TYR A 30 4.49 3.22 0.36
N ASP A 31 3.63 3.59 -0.59
CA ASP A 31 3.92 3.65 -2.02
C ASP A 31 3.88 5.13 -2.48
N LYS A 32 4.82 5.52 -3.35
CA LYS A 32 4.85 6.83 -4.02
C LYS A 32 4.92 6.64 -5.53
N GLN A 33 3.89 7.11 -6.24
CA GLN A 33 3.82 7.06 -7.70
C GLN A 33 5.02 7.80 -8.33
N ARG A 34 5.63 7.19 -9.36
CA ARG A 34 6.59 7.86 -10.25
C ARG A 34 5.93 8.25 -11.57
N SER A 35 5.46 7.26 -12.33
CA SER A 35 4.78 7.41 -13.61
C SER A 35 3.58 6.48 -13.67
N ILE A 36 2.57 6.86 -14.45
CA ILE A 36 1.35 6.08 -14.61
C ILE A 36 0.78 6.35 -16.00
N ASP A 37 0.27 5.29 -16.63
CA ASP A 37 -0.53 5.34 -17.84
C ASP A 37 -1.80 4.47 -17.66
N GLN A 38 -2.48 4.17 -18.76
CA GLN A 38 -3.74 3.40 -18.73
C GLN A 38 -3.55 1.93 -18.32
N MET A 39 -2.38 1.36 -18.56
CA MET A 39 -2.07 -0.06 -18.33
C MET A 39 -1.13 -0.28 -17.14
N PHE A 40 -0.20 0.64 -16.90
CA PHE A 40 0.90 0.45 -15.96
C PHE A 40 1.09 1.62 -15.01
N ILE A 41 1.75 1.32 -13.89
CA ILE A 41 2.28 2.28 -12.93
C ILE A 41 3.70 1.88 -12.53
N SER A 42 4.63 2.82 -12.52
CA SER A 42 5.88 2.70 -11.75
C SER A 42 5.74 3.46 -10.43
N PHE A 43 6.15 2.83 -9.33
CA PHE A 43 6.10 3.43 -8.01
C PHE A 43 7.26 2.97 -7.13
N ASN A 44 7.64 3.84 -6.20
CA ASN A 44 8.55 3.49 -5.12
C ASN A 44 7.77 2.97 -3.94
N ARG A 45 8.13 1.78 -3.47
CA ARG A 45 7.64 1.22 -2.23
C ARG A 45 8.72 1.33 -1.17
N THR A 46 8.42 2.04 -0.09
CA THR A 46 9.30 2.16 1.07
C THR A 46 8.67 1.51 2.29
N MET A 47 9.44 0.79 3.11
CA MET A 47 8.98 0.18 4.35
C MET A 47 10.10 0.04 5.37
N LEU A 48 9.73 -0.19 6.62
CA LEU A 48 10.63 -0.68 7.66
C LEU A 48 10.60 -2.21 7.68
N ASN A 49 11.76 -2.85 7.65
CA ASN A 49 11.95 -4.26 7.94
C ASN A 49 12.85 -4.37 9.17
N GLY A 50 12.25 -4.63 10.34
CA GLY A 50 12.93 -4.41 11.61
C GLY A 50 13.30 -2.93 11.79
N ARG A 51 14.60 -2.62 11.92
CA ARG A 51 15.15 -1.25 12.02
C ARG A 51 15.61 -0.68 10.68
N GLN A 52 15.66 -1.49 9.63
CA GLN A 52 16.16 -1.06 8.34
C GLN A 52 15.03 -0.47 7.51
N ARG A 53 15.31 0.68 6.88
CA ARG A 53 14.45 1.23 5.84
C ARG A 53 14.87 0.66 4.49
N ILE A 54 13.91 0.04 3.82
CA ILE A 54 14.09 -0.52 2.48
C ILE A 54 13.21 0.27 1.53
N SER A 55 13.76 0.62 0.37
CA SER A 55 13.02 1.23 -0.73
C SER A 55 13.29 0.47 -2.02
N VAL A 56 12.23 0.06 -2.70
CA VAL A 56 12.31 -0.67 -3.97
C VAL A 56 11.42 -0.01 -5.01
N GLU A 57 11.89 0.05 -6.24
CA GLU A 57 11.07 0.45 -7.38
C GLU A 57 10.31 -0.77 -7.91
N LEU A 58 9.02 -0.59 -8.14
CA LEU A 58 8.11 -1.64 -8.57
C LEU A 58 7.25 -1.17 -9.73
N VAL A 59 6.87 -2.13 -10.57
CA VAL A 59 5.90 -1.93 -11.64
C VAL A 59 4.62 -2.67 -11.30
N GLY A 60 3.49 -1.97 -11.45
CA GLY A 60 2.15 -2.52 -11.38
C GLY A 60 1.48 -2.53 -12.75
N GLN A 61 0.69 -3.56 -13.05
CA GLN A 61 -0.21 -3.61 -14.19
C GLN A 61 -1.66 -3.61 -13.72
N PHE A 62 -2.48 -2.72 -14.29
CA PHE A 62 -3.92 -2.69 -14.02
C PHE A 62 -4.64 -3.82 -14.77
N SER A 63 -5.61 -4.45 -14.11
CA SER A 63 -6.48 -5.42 -14.78
C SER A 63 -7.47 -4.70 -15.70
N THR A 64 -7.57 -5.15 -16.95
CA THR A 64 -8.58 -4.65 -17.90
C THR A 64 -9.99 -5.17 -17.63
N ARG A 65 -10.13 -6.19 -16.76
CA ARG A 65 -11.42 -6.82 -16.41
C ARG A 65 -11.87 -6.46 -15.00
N LEU A 66 -10.95 -6.49 -14.04
CA LEU A 66 -11.25 -6.26 -12.62
C LEU A 66 -10.68 -4.90 -12.20
N LEU A 67 -11.46 -3.83 -12.34
CA LEU A 67 -11.00 -2.45 -12.12
C LEU A 67 -10.36 -2.20 -10.74
N ALA A 68 -10.76 -2.97 -9.72
CA ALA A 68 -10.18 -2.90 -8.38
C ALA A 68 -8.87 -3.71 -8.21
N ARG A 69 -8.32 -4.28 -9.29
CA ARG A 69 -7.14 -5.17 -9.25
C ARG A 69 -5.95 -4.59 -10.01
N MET A 70 -4.81 -4.55 -9.32
CA MET A 70 -3.50 -4.29 -9.88
C MET A 70 -2.56 -5.43 -9.51
N TYR A 71 -1.80 -5.94 -10.48
CA TYR A 71 -0.77 -6.95 -10.28
C TYR A 71 0.57 -6.26 -10.11
N VAL A 72 1.31 -6.57 -9.06
CA VAL A 72 2.66 -6.03 -8.84
C VAL A 72 3.67 -7.10 -9.25
N PHE A 73 4.54 -6.79 -10.19
CA PHE A 73 5.59 -7.70 -10.65
C PHE A 73 6.73 -7.74 -9.63
N SER A 74 6.53 -8.50 -8.56
CA SER A 74 7.59 -8.91 -7.63
C SER A 74 7.36 -10.39 -7.36
N GLY A 75 8.13 -11.28 -8.00
CA GLY A 75 7.94 -12.73 -7.91
C GLY A 75 7.69 -13.19 -6.48
N GLY A 76 6.50 -13.73 -6.20
CA GLY A 76 6.13 -14.19 -4.87
C GLY A 76 4.61 -14.32 -4.63
N THR A 77 4.29 -14.83 -3.44
CA THR A 77 2.95 -15.12 -2.91
C THR A 77 2.00 -13.92 -2.97
N THR A 78 0.73 -14.19 -3.25
CA THR A 78 -0.34 -13.16 -3.26
C THR A 78 -0.71 -12.76 -1.83
N PHE A 79 -0.73 -11.46 -1.56
CA PHE A 79 -1.21 -10.88 -0.30
C PHE A 79 -2.23 -9.77 -0.56
N VAL A 80 -3.09 -9.51 0.42
CA VAL A 80 -4.13 -8.48 0.36
C VAL A 80 -3.74 -7.34 1.29
N ASP A 81 -3.89 -6.11 0.81
CA ASP A 81 -3.55 -4.89 1.54
C ASP A 81 -4.76 -3.97 1.63
N LEU A 82 -4.98 -3.39 2.81
CA LEU A 82 -5.85 -2.22 2.97
C LEU A 82 -4.98 -0.97 2.92
N ARG A 83 -5.20 -0.12 1.93
CA ARG A 83 -4.37 1.07 1.68
C ARG A 83 -5.18 2.35 1.81
N VAL A 84 -4.51 3.43 2.24
CA VAL A 84 -5.12 4.73 2.50
C VAL A 84 -4.20 5.83 2.01
N ARG A 85 -4.76 6.81 1.29
CA ARG A 85 -4.06 8.02 0.85
C ARG A 85 -3.64 8.87 2.06
N ASN A 86 -2.50 9.55 1.97
CA ASN A 86 -1.96 10.34 3.08
C ASN A 86 -2.94 11.37 3.63
N SER A 87 -3.70 12.03 2.75
CA SER A 87 -4.75 12.99 3.12
C SER A 87 -5.84 12.43 4.04
N PHE A 88 -6.10 11.12 4.01
CA PHE A 88 -7.14 10.45 4.81
C PHE A 88 -6.58 9.60 5.96
N ILE A 89 -5.25 9.51 6.11
CA ILE A 89 -4.64 8.54 7.04
C ILE A 89 -5.00 8.83 8.51
N ARG A 90 -5.24 10.10 8.86
CA ARG A 90 -5.64 10.51 10.22
C ARG A 90 -6.98 9.91 10.63
N ASP A 91 -7.92 9.88 9.71
CA ASP A 91 -9.27 9.30 9.93
C ASP A 91 -9.26 7.78 9.76
N GLY A 92 -8.19 7.25 9.15
CA GLY A 92 -8.00 5.84 8.87
C GLY A 92 -8.83 5.33 7.68
N PRO A 93 -8.81 4.01 7.43
CA PRO A 93 -9.60 3.45 6.35
C PRO A 93 -11.10 3.52 6.64
N ARG A 94 -11.88 3.91 5.62
CA ARG A 94 -13.35 3.93 5.69
C ARG A 94 -13.91 2.57 6.15
N LEU A 95 -14.98 2.61 6.93
CA LEU A 95 -15.59 1.41 7.52
C LEU A 95 -15.93 0.34 6.47
N GLU A 96 -16.42 0.76 5.31
CA GLU A 96 -16.72 -0.12 4.19
C GLU A 96 -15.48 -0.87 3.65
N CYS A 97 -14.37 -0.18 3.38
CA CYS A 97 -13.15 -0.84 2.91
C CYS A 97 -12.53 -1.72 4.02
N ARG A 98 -12.73 -1.40 5.31
CA ARG A 98 -12.36 -2.30 6.43
C ARG A 98 -13.18 -3.59 6.45
N ARG A 99 -14.50 -3.51 6.27
CA ARG A 99 -15.39 -4.67 6.19
C ARG A 99 -15.03 -5.56 5.00
N GLU A 100 -14.75 -4.95 3.84
CA GLU A 100 -14.36 -5.71 2.66
C GLU A 100 -12.99 -6.38 2.83
N PHE A 101 -12.03 -5.69 3.45
CA PHE A 101 -10.76 -6.32 3.82
C PHE A 101 -10.97 -7.51 4.75
N ALA A 102 -11.78 -7.39 5.80
CA ALA A 102 -12.06 -8.49 6.73
C ALA A 102 -12.79 -9.67 6.07
N ARG A 103 -13.61 -9.42 5.04
CA ARG A 103 -14.28 -10.46 4.26
C ARG A 103 -13.30 -11.26 3.40
N ILE A 104 -12.31 -10.59 2.81
CA ILE A 104 -11.33 -11.20 1.90
C ILE A 104 -10.17 -11.83 2.69
N ALA A 105 -9.65 -11.11 3.67
CA ALA A 105 -8.54 -11.53 4.51
C ALA A 105 -9.07 -12.18 5.79
N GLN A 106 -9.10 -13.52 5.83
CA GLN A 106 -9.42 -14.27 7.05
C GLN A 106 -8.55 -13.81 8.24
N HIS A 107 -7.27 -13.50 7.97
CA HIS A 107 -6.33 -12.94 8.93
C HIS A 107 -5.50 -11.81 8.31
N GLY A 108 -5.29 -10.73 9.07
CA GLY A 108 -4.43 -9.62 8.68
C GLY A 108 -3.96 -8.85 9.90
N ARG A 109 -2.93 -8.01 9.73
CA ARG A 109 -2.37 -7.19 10.81
C ARG A 109 -2.23 -5.74 10.39
N VAL A 110 -2.35 -4.85 11.37
CA VAL A 110 -2.06 -3.42 11.19
C VAL A 110 -0.55 -3.23 11.10
N ILE A 111 -0.08 -2.48 10.10
CA ILE A 111 1.35 -2.16 9.92
C ILE A 111 1.64 -0.67 9.92
N TYR A 112 0.59 0.15 9.95
CA TYR A 112 0.67 1.59 10.12
C TYR A 112 0.57 1.99 11.59
N SER A 113 1.28 3.06 11.94
CA SER A 113 1.22 3.77 13.22
C SER A 113 1.35 5.27 12.92
N SER A 114 0.79 6.13 13.77
CA SER A 114 0.95 7.59 13.66
C SER A 114 2.42 8.03 13.73
N SER A 115 3.29 7.22 14.34
CA SER A 115 4.75 7.42 14.42
C SER A 115 5.49 7.12 13.11
N CYS A 116 4.86 6.49 12.12
CA CYS A 116 5.56 5.92 10.96
C CYS A 116 6.39 6.95 10.16
N SER A 117 5.85 8.15 9.95
CA SER A 117 6.57 9.22 9.27
C SER A 117 7.88 9.59 9.98
N GLN A 118 7.87 9.60 11.32
CA GLN A 118 9.05 9.90 12.11
C GLN A 118 10.03 8.73 12.12
N GLU A 119 9.55 7.50 12.32
CA GLU A 119 10.41 6.31 12.33
C GLU A 119 11.17 6.14 11.01
N LEU A 120 10.51 6.36 9.87
CA LEU A 120 11.14 6.30 8.55
C LEU A 120 12.16 7.41 8.28
N ARG A 121 12.02 8.56 8.95
CA ARG A 121 13.01 9.65 8.89
C ARG A 121 14.23 9.33 9.74
N ASN A 122 14.02 8.76 10.93
CA ASN A 122 15.10 8.42 11.86
C ASN A 122 16.05 7.36 11.31
N THR A 123 15.61 6.49 10.41
CA THR A 123 16.49 5.50 9.75
C THR A 123 17.46 6.09 8.72
N LEU A 124 17.37 7.39 8.42
CA LEU A 124 18.33 8.10 7.57
C LEU A 124 19.44 8.79 8.38
N LEU A 125 19.35 8.74 9.71
CA LEU A 125 20.35 9.22 10.66
C LEU A 125 21.20 8.05 11.16
#